data_AF-A0A2U1ALR3-F1
#
_entry.id   AF-A0A2U1ALR3-F1
#
_cell.length_a   1.000
_cell.length_b   1.000
_cell.length_c   1.000
_cell.angle_alpha   90.00
_cell.angle_beta   90.00
_cell.angle_gamma   90.00
#
_symmetry.space_group_name_H-M   'P 1'
#
loop_
_entity.id
_entity.type
_entity.pdbx_description
1 polymer ?
#
loop_
_entity_poly.entity_id
_entity_poly.type
_entity_poly.pdbx_seq_one_letter_code
_entity_poly.pdbx_strand_id
1 'polypeptide(L)'
;MKHYILQRFVKLNLYFFGMYGLLTAVWFGFTGRFSEDTSGAISEILVNAAIFSLLFTIALLVWYRRTEVRIPVKSISPKALDQKLIEIGYERIPCKNKGAVQVYKPRPPKAPALAGRLFVQKSANFYHLQGPVSKLKSLEV
;
A
#
# COMPACT_ATOMS: atom_id res chain seq x y z
N MET A 1 -9.50 -12.62 0.27
CA MET A 1 -8.81 -11.30 0.36
C MET A 1 -8.10 -10.86 -0.93
N LYS A 2 -7.73 -11.76 -1.87
CA LYS A 2 -7.06 -11.38 -3.13
C LYS A 2 -7.85 -10.36 -3.99
N HIS A 3 -9.18 -10.50 -4.07
CA HIS A 3 -10.01 -9.60 -4.90
C HIS A 3 -10.21 -8.19 -4.33
N TYR A 4 -10.24 -8.02 -3.01
CA TYR A 4 -10.50 -6.72 -2.37
C TYR A 4 -9.33 -5.74 -2.53
N ILE A 5 -8.10 -6.25 -2.50
CA ILE A 5 -6.89 -5.44 -2.72
C ILE A 5 -6.80 -5.01 -4.18
N LEU A 6 -7.06 -5.94 -5.11
CA LEU A 6 -7.07 -5.65 -6.54
C LEU A 6 -8.13 -4.60 -6.89
N GLN A 7 -9.35 -4.72 -6.38
CA GLN A 7 -10.41 -3.73 -6.60
C GLN A 7 -10.06 -2.35 -6.07
N ARG A 8 -9.49 -2.26 -4.86
CA ARG A 8 -9.06 -0.97 -4.28
C ARG A 8 -7.93 -0.34 -5.10
N PHE A 9 -7.04 -1.17 -5.63
CA PHE A 9 -5.95 -0.75 -6.50
C PHE A 9 -6.44 -0.22 -7.84
N VAL A 10 -7.32 -0.95 -8.52
CA VAL A 10 -7.93 -0.53 -9.79
C VAL A 10 -8.70 0.78 -9.61
N LYS A 11 -9.48 0.93 -8.52
CA LYS A 11 -10.16 2.20 -8.21
C LYS A 11 -9.17 3.35 -8.06
N LEU A 12 -8.10 3.16 -7.28
CA LEU A 12 -7.10 4.20 -7.03
C LEU A 12 -6.36 4.61 -8.32
N ASN A 13 -6.04 3.64 -9.18
CA ASN A 13 -5.46 3.90 -10.48
C ASN A 13 -6.43 4.67 -11.38
N LEU A 14 -7.70 4.26 -11.44
CA LEU A 14 -8.71 4.96 -12.23
C LEU A 14 -8.91 6.42 -11.76
N TYR A 15 -8.89 6.65 -10.45
CA TYR A 15 -8.92 8.01 -9.90
C TYR A 15 -7.68 8.82 -10.31
N PHE A 16 -6.49 8.22 -10.26
CA PHE A 16 -5.27 8.89 -10.68
C PHE A 16 -5.28 9.21 -12.18
N PHE A 17 -5.65 8.24 -13.02
CA PHE A 17 -5.79 8.42 -14.46
C PHE A 17 -6.77 9.55 -14.80
N GLY A 18 -7.98 9.50 -14.21
CA GLY A 18 -9.01 10.50 -14.45
C GLY A 18 -8.59 11.89 -13.97
N MET A 19 -8.03 11.99 -12.77
CA MET A 19 -7.60 13.27 -12.19
C MET A 19 -6.44 13.88 -12.98
N TYR A 20 -5.44 13.06 -13.34
CA TYR A 20 -4.32 13.49 -14.17
C TYR A 20 -4.82 14.00 -15.52
N GLY A 21 -5.64 13.20 -16.22
CA GLY A 21 -6.18 13.59 -17.53
C GLY A 21 -6.97 14.89 -17.48
N LEU A 22 -7.80 15.08 -16.44
CA LEU A 22 -8.61 16.29 -16.27
C LEU A 22 -7.74 17.52 -15.98
N LEU A 23 -6.74 17.39 -15.10
CA LEU A 23 -5.80 18.48 -14.81
C LEU A 23 -4.95 18.85 -16.03
N THR A 24 -4.48 17.86 -16.79
CA THR A 24 -3.72 18.11 -18.03
C THR A 24 -4.61 18.74 -19.11
N ALA A 25 -5.87 18.34 -19.22
CA ALA A 25 -6.83 18.98 -20.13
C ALA A 25 -7.07 20.45 -19.73
N VAL A 26 -7.28 20.75 -18.45
CA VAL A 26 -7.41 22.13 -17.99
C VAL A 26 -6.16 22.94 -18.32
N TRP A 27 -4.97 22.38 -18.10
CA TRP A 27 -3.70 23.01 -18.46
C TRP A 27 -3.59 23.28 -19.97
N PHE A 28 -3.92 22.31 -20.82
CA PHE A 28 -3.90 22.44 -22.27
C PHE A 28 -4.92 23.46 -22.79
N GLY A 29 -6.02 23.66 -22.07
CA GLY A 29 -6.96 24.76 -22.30
C GLY A 29 -6.31 26.12 -22.09
N PHE A 30 -5.53 26.29 -21.01
CA PHE A 30 -4.81 27.54 -20.74
C PHE A 30 -3.67 27.82 -21.71
N THR A 31 -2.98 26.78 -22.20
CA THR A 31 -1.85 26.94 -23.13
C THR A 31 -2.27 27.06 -24.59
N GLY A 32 -3.58 26.98 -24.91
CA GLY A 32 -4.08 27.03 -26.28
C GLY A 32 -3.77 25.78 -27.10
N ARG A 33 -3.33 24.68 -26.46
CA ARG A 33 -2.91 23.46 -27.18
C ARG A 33 -4.03 22.82 -27.98
N PHE A 34 -5.28 22.94 -27.53
CA PHE A 34 -6.44 22.41 -28.25
C PHE A 34 -6.78 23.17 -29.54
N SER A 35 -6.41 24.45 -29.66
CA SER A 35 -6.67 25.21 -30.88
C SER A 35 -5.69 24.90 -32.01
N GLU A 36 -4.52 24.36 -31.70
CA GLU A 36 -3.51 23.95 -32.69
C GLU A 36 -3.82 22.56 -33.26
N ASP A 37 -4.00 21.57 -32.39
CA ASP A 37 -4.34 20.19 -32.77
C ASP A 37 -5.13 19.52 -31.64
N THR A 38 -6.45 19.58 -31.75
CA THR A 38 -7.36 18.99 -30.76
C THR A 38 -7.17 17.47 -30.65
N SER A 39 -6.97 16.77 -31.78
CA SER A 39 -6.88 15.32 -31.79
C SER A 39 -5.57 14.83 -31.18
N GLY A 40 -4.46 15.48 -31.51
CA GLY A 40 -3.14 15.22 -30.94
C GLY A 40 -3.10 15.54 -29.46
N ALA A 41 -3.70 16.67 -29.04
CA ALA A 41 -3.80 17.06 -27.63
C ALA A 41 -4.55 16.02 -26.79
N ILE A 42 -5.68 15.50 -27.28
CA ILE A 42 -6.43 14.44 -26.58
C ILE A 42 -5.60 13.15 -26.50
N SER A 43 -4.97 12.73 -27.61
CA SER A 43 -4.13 11.54 -27.63
C SER A 43 -2.94 11.67 -26.67
N GLU A 44 -2.29 12.82 -26.64
CA GLU A 44 -1.17 13.13 -25.74
C GLU A 44 -1.59 13.03 -24.27
N ILE A 45 -2.74 13.61 -23.91
CA ILE A 45 -3.29 13.52 -22.55
C ILE A 45 -3.53 12.05 -22.17
N LEU A 46 -4.18 11.27 -23.03
CA LEU A 46 -4.51 9.86 -22.75
C LEU A 46 -3.26 8.99 -22.62
N VAL A 47 -2.29 9.17 -23.52
CA VAL A 47 -1.02 8.42 -23.51
C VAL A 47 -0.22 8.77 -22.26
N ASN A 48 -0.06 10.05 -21.94
CA ASN A 48 0.63 10.48 -20.73
C ASN A 48 -0.08 9.97 -19.47
N ALA A 49 -1.41 10.10 -19.41
CA ALA A 49 -2.21 9.58 -18.30
C ALA A 49 -2.01 8.07 -18.12
N ALA A 50 -1.96 7.30 -19.20
CA ALA A 50 -1.71 5.86 -19.16
C ALA A 50 -0.31 5.53 -18.64
N ILE A 51 0.73 6.22 -19.15
CA ILE A 51 2.13 6.03 -18.70
C ILE A 51 2.27 6.38 -17.22
N PHE A 52 1.78 7.53 -16.79
CA PHE A 52 1.86 7.93 -15.39
C PHE A 52 1.04 7.00 -14.48
N SER A 53 -0.10 6.51 -14.94
CA SER A 53 -0.91 5.53 -14.19
C SER A 53 -0.21 4.18 -14.06
N LEU A 54 0.53 3.75 -15.09
CA LEU A 54 1.38 2.56 -15.04
C LEU A 54 2.54 2.75 -14.07
N LEU A 55 3.24 3.89 -14.12
CA LEU A 55 4.34 4.22 -13.20
C LEU A 55 3.83 4.29 -11.75
N PHE A 56 2.70 4.94 -11.52
CA PHE A 56 2.04 5.00 -10.21
C PHE A 56 1.68 3.61 -9.69
N THR A 57 1.20 2.73 -10.58
CA THR A 57 0.90 1.33 -10.27
C THR A 57 2.14 0.57 -9.83
N ILE A 58 3.22 0.66 -10.59
CA ILE A 58 4.49 0.00 -10.28
C ILE A 58 5.03 0.53 -8.94
N ALA A 59 5.01 1.85 -8.73
CA ALA A 59 5.45 2.47 -7.49
C ALA A 59 4.67 1.94 -6.28
N LEU A 60 3.34 1.84 -6.37
CA LEU A 60 2.52 1.28 -5.30
C LEU A 60 2.81 -0.20 -5.04
N LEU A 61 2.99 -1.01 -6.08
CA LEU A 61 3.32 -2.44 -5.95
C LEU A 61 4.67 -2.64 -5.25
N VAL A 62 5.66 -1.82 -5.60
CA VAL A 62 6.99 -1.85 -4.97
C VAL A 62 6.91 -1.37 -3.52
N TRP A 63 6.24 -0.25 -3.28
CA TRP A 63 6.17 0.39 -1.96
C TRP A 63 5.40 -0.45 -0.94
N TYR A 64 4.29 -1.06 -1.37
CA TYR A 64 3.42 -1.87 -0.52
C TYR A 64 3.62 -3.37 -0.74
N ARG A 65 4.77 -3.77 -1.30
CA ARG A 65 5.16 -5.17 -1.44
C ARG A 65 5.10 -5.85 -0.08
N ARG A 66 4.50 -7.04 -0.04
CA ARG A 66 4.39 -7.84 1.17
C ARG A 66 5.53 -8.83 1.29
N THR A 67 5.96 -9.10 2.52
CA THR A 67 6.95 -10.11 2.88
C THR A 67 6.48 -10.89 4.09
N GLU A 68 7.06 -12.07 4.28
CA GLU A 68 7.03 -12.79 5.54
C GLU A 68 8.40 -12.64 6.22
N VAL A 69 8.40 -12.32 7.51
CA VAL A 69 9.60 -12.34 8.36
C VAL A 69 9.35 -13.33 9.49
N ARG A 70 10.38 -14.11 9.84
CA ARG A 70 10.33 -15.11 10.90
C ARG A 70 11.25 -14.67 12.03
N ILE A 71 10.67 -14.39 13.20
CA ILE A 71 11.44 -13.98 14.38
C ILE A 71 11.46 -15.14 15.37
N PRO A 72 12.62 -15.63 15.85
CA PRO A 72 12.69 -16.69 16.84
C PRO A 72 11.95 -16.31 18.13
N VAL A 73 11.19 -17.24 18.73
CA VAL A 73 10.47 -16.97 20.00
C VAL A 73 11.45 -16.65 21.15
N LYS A 74 12.69 -17.13 21.05
CA LYS A 74 13.76 -16.86 22.02
C LYS A 74 14.30 -15.43 21.95
N SER A 75 14.20 -14.75 20.80
CA SER A 75 14.81 -13.42 20.62
C SER A 75 13.92 -12.27 21.12
N ILE A 76 12.60 -12.46 21.17
CA ILE A 76 11.67 -11.42 21.61
C ILE A 76 10.47 -11.99 22.38
N SER A 77 10.15 -11.37 23.51
CA SER A 77 8.94 -11.73 24.27
C SER A 77 7.68 -11.27 23.53
N PRO A 78 6.52 -11.91 23.75
CA PRO A 78 5.26 -11.50 23.13
C PRO A 78 4.90 -10.03 23.39
N LYS A 79 5.13 -9.55 24.62
CA LYS A 79 4.85 -8.15 25.00
C LYS A 79 5.80 -7.17 24.31
N ALA A 80 7.07 -7.52 24.18
CA ALA A 80 8.05 -6.70 23.47
C ALA A 80 7.75 -6.64 21.96
N LEU A 81 7.26 -7.74 21.37
CA LEU A 81 6.82 -7.77 19.97
C LEU A 81 5.61 -6.85 19.75
N ASP A 82 4.62 -6.91 20.63
CA ASP A 82 3.45 -6.02 20.59
C ASP A 82 3.86 -4.54 20.68
N GLN A 83 4.78 -4.22 21.58
CA GLN A 83 5.28 -2.85 21.73
C GLN A 83 6.01 -2.34 20.49
N LYS A 84 6.90 -3.15 19.89
CA LYS A 84 7.56 -2.79 18.63
C LYS A 84 6.56 -2.59 17.49
N LEU A 85 5.51 -3.41 17.41
CA LEU A 85 4.45 -3.24 16.40
C LEU A 85 3.69 -1.92 16.59
N ILE A 86 3.41 -1.52 17.82
CA ILE A 86 2.78 -0.23 18.15
C ILE A 86 3.69 0.95 17.77
N GLU A 87 4.99 0.86 18.04
CA GLU A 87 5.97 1.88 17.67
C GLU A 87 6.01 2.10 16.15
N ILE A 88 5.94 1.02 15.37
CA ILE A 88 5.91 1.04 13.91
C ILE A 88 4.57 1.57 13.36
N GLY A 89 3.57 1.74 14.24
CA GLY A 89 2.27 2.33 13.93
C GLY A 89 1.17 1.30 13.70
N TYR A 90 1.29 0.08 14.25
CA TYR A 90 0.28 -0.97 14.14
C TYR A 90 -0.41 -1.23 15.46
N GLU A 91 -1.74 -1.22 15.44
CA GLU A 91 -2.58 -1.48 16.61
C GLU A 91 -3.29 -2.82 16.46
N ARG A 92 -3.31 -3.61 17.52
CA ARG A 92 -4.01 -4.90 17.53
C ARG A 92 -5.53 -4.68 17.40
N ILE A 93 -6.20 -5.51 16.60
CA ILE A 93 -7.66 -5.47 16.48
C ILE A 93 -8.27 -6.37 17.57
N PRO A 94 -8.92 -5.83 18.61
CA PRO A 94 -9.29 -6.59 19.81
C PRO A 94 -10.34 -7.71 19.59
N CYS A 95 -11.04 -7.73 18.46
CA CYS A 95 -12.15 -8.69 18.22
C CYS A 95 -11.91 -9.67 17.06
N LYS A 96 -10.67 -9.83 16.56
CA LYS A 96 -10.34 -10.78 15.49
C LYS A 96 -9.55 -11.99 15.99
N ASN A 97 -10.04 -12.64 17.05
CA ASN A 97 -9.52 -13.93 17.56
C ASN A 97 -10.09 -15.15 16.81
N LYS A 98 -10.46 -15.04 15.53
CA LYS A 98 -10.85 -16.22 14.73
C LYS A 98 -9.58 -16.95 14.26
N GLY A 99 -8.83 -17.57 15.19
CA GLY A 99 -7.73 -18.50 14.92
C GLY A 99 -6.36 -18.14 15.54
N ALA A 100 -5.35 -18.96 15.26
CA ALA A 100 -3.94 -18.85 15.70
C ALA A 100 -3.17 -17.63 15.15
N VAL A 101 -3.87 -16.67 14.53
CA VAL A 101 -3.31 -15.51 13.83
C VAL A 101 -3.85 -14.23 14.45
N GLN A 102 -2.95 -13.43 15.02
CA GLN A 102 -3.25 -12.10 15.54
C GLN A 102 -3.18 -11.08 14.41
N VAL A 103 -4.14 -10.15 14.35
CA VAL A 103 -4.27 -9.19 13.26
C VAL A 103 -4.10 -7.76 13.78
N TYR A 104 -3.22 -7.01 13.14
CA TYR A 104 -2.93 -5.61 13.46
C TYR A 104 -3.35 -4.71 12.30
N LYS A 105 -3.96 -3.56 12.60
CA LYS A 105 -4.32 -2.52 11.64
C LYS A 105 -3.29 -1.38 11.68
N PRO A 106 -3.01 -0.74 10.54
CA PRO A 106 -2.18 0.46 10.53
C PRO A 106 -2.94 1.62 11.18
N ARG A 107 -2.24 2.43 11.98
CA ARG A 107 -2.74 3.66 12.60
C ARG A 107 -1.99 4.86 11.99
N PRO A 108 -2.66 5.65 11.13
CA PRO A 108 -2.10 6.91 10.65
C PRO A 108 -1.78 7.84 11.84
N PRO A 109 -0.71 8.66 11.78
CA PRO A 109 0.18 8.89 10.64
C PRO A 109 1.37 7.90 10.52
N LYS A 110 1.65 7.10 11.56
CA LYS A 110 2.88 6.27 11.64
C LYS A 110 2.92 5.13 10.62
N ALA A 111 1.77 4.51 10.34
CA ALA A 111 1.62 3.54 9.26
C ALA A 111 0.51 4.02 8.30
N PRO A 112 0.78 4.15 6.99
CA PRO A 112 -0.21 4.59 6.03
C PRO A 112 -1.35 3.57 5.92
N ALA A 113 -2.58 4.04 5.72
CA ALA A 113 -3.74 3.16 5.58
C ALA A 113 -3.62 2.15 4.42
N LEU A 114 -2.81 2.48 3.42
CA LEU A 114 -2.48 1.64 2.27
C LEU A 114 -1.52 0.49 2.60
N ALA A 115 -0.79 0.55 3.72
CA ALA A 115 0.09 -0.52 4.19
C ALA A 115 -0.66 -1.84 4.44
N GLY A 116 -1.97 -1.75 4.65
CA GLY A 116 -2.83 -2.90 4.93
C GLY A 116 -2.55 -3.51 6.30
N ARG A 117 -3.28 -4.58 6.62
CA ARG A 117 -3.14 -5.26 7.92
C ARG A 117 -1.88 -6.11 7.97
N LEU A 118 -1.33 -6.21 9.17
CA LEU A 118 -0.22 -7.09 9.52
C LEU A 118 -0.79 -8.32 10.24
N PHE A 119 -0.27 -9.49 9.90
CA PHE A 119 -0.71 -10.77 10.45
C PHE A 119 0.46 -11.41 11.20
N VAL A 120 0.22 -11.81 12.43
CA VAL A 120 1.23 -12.45 13.30
C VAL A 120 0.72 -13.81 13.69
N GLN A 121 1.43 -14.86 13.29
CA GLN A 121 1.14 -16.23 13.68
C GLN A 121 2.28 -16.76 14.55
N LYS A 122 1.94 -17.35 15.70
CA LYS A 122 2.94 -17.99 16.58
C LYS A 122 3.02 -19.47 16.25
N SER A 123 4.20 -19.95 15.88
CA SER A 123 4.56 -21.37 15.84
C SER A 123 5.40 -21.74 17.07
N ALA A 124 5.80 -23.00 17.20
CA ALA A 124 6.57 -23.47 18.37
C ALA A 124 7.89 -22.72 18.55
N ASN A 125 8.56 -22.40 17.43
CA ASN A 125 9.90 -21.81 17.44
C ASN A 125 9.95 -20.37 16.91
N PHE A 126 8.92 -19.90 16.19
CA PHE A 126 8.95 -18.62 15.50
C PHE A 126 7.64 -17.82 15.61
N TYR A 127 7.76 -16.50 15.53
CA TYR A 127 6.69 -15.60 15.13
C TYR A 127 6.78 -15.36 13.63
N HIS A 128 5.75 -15.77 12.90
CA HIS A 128 5.58 -15.50 11.48
C HIS A 128 4.83 -14.18 11.32
N LEU A 129 5.52 -13.14 10.85
CA LEU A 129 4.94 -11.83 10.58
C LEU A 129 4.76 -11.65 9.08
N GLN A 130 3.53 -11.43 8.63
CA GLN A 130 3.20 -11.13 7.23
C GLN A 130 2.65 -9.71 7.10
N GLY A 131 3.27 -8.92 6.24
CA GLY A 131 3.02 -7.47 6.18
C GLY A 131 3.88 -6.76 5.15
N PRO A 132 3.85 -5.41 5.11
CA PRO A 132 4.62 -4.63 4.15
C PRO A 132 6.12 -4.65 4.46
N VAL A 133 6.94 -4.85 3.42
CA VAL A 133 8.40 -5.02 3.50
C VAL A 133 9.07 -3.87 4.26
N SER A 134 8.70 -2.63 3.94
CA SER A 134 9.28 -1.42 4.55
C SER A 134 9.12 -1.35 6.07
N LYS A 135 8.08 -1.99 6.61
CA LYS A 135 7.77 -2.00 8.05
C LYS A 135 8.21 -3.29 8.75
N LEU A 136 8.34 -4.40 8.01
CA LEU A 136 8.81 -5.66 8.56
C LEU A 136 10.34 -5.79 8.56
N LYS A 137 11.04 -5.19 7.60
CA LYS A 137 12.51 -5.17 7.59
C LYS A 137 13.11 -4.49 8.83
N SER A 138 12.42 -3.49 9.40
CA SER A 138 12.85 -2.86 10.66
C SER A 138 12.69 -3.76 11.88
N LEU A 139 12.01 -4.90 11.76
CA LEU A 139 11.82 -5.89 12.82
C LEU A 139 12.76 -7.10 12.67
N GLU A 140 13.46 -7.20 11.54
CA GLU A 140 14.48 -8.23 11.31
C GLU A 140 15.64 -7.94 12.27
N VAL A 141 15.86 -8.84 13.23
CA VAL A 141 16.96 -8.80 14.21
C VAL A 141 18.07 -9.71 13.71
#